data_AF-A0A139CXN3-F1
#
_entry.id   AF-A0A139CXN3-F1
#
_cell.length_a   1.000
_cell.length_b   1.000
_cell.length_c   1.000
_cell.angle_alpha   90.00
_cell.angle_beta   90.00
_cell.angle_gamma   90.00
#
_symmetry.space_group_name_H-M   'P 1'
#
loop_
_entity.id
_entity.type
_entity.pdbx_description
1 polymer ?
#
loop_
_entity_poly.entity_id
_entity_poly.type
_entity_poly.pdbx_seq_one_letter_code
_entity_poly.pdbx_strand_id
1 'polypeptide(L)'
;MRKNDSIVYKKAFKFSVRIVKLYRYLRDEKKEYTLAKQLLRSGTSIGANIREGLEGQSKKDFIAKLSISLKEAAETEYWLELLIASDILDRQKVTLMLEDISELIKMLTSILKTSKRNT
;
A
#
# COMPACT_ATOMS: atom_id res chain seq x y z
N MET A 1 -12.41 -8.45 16.14
CA MET A 1 -11.64 -7.19 16.11
C MET A 1 -12.50 -6.16 15.42
N ARG A 2 -12.88 -5.04 16.06
CA ARG A 2 -13.77 -4.05 15.41
C ARG A 2 -13.04 -3.38 14.24
N LYS A 3 -13.80 -3.00 13.21
CA LYS A 3 -13.41 -2.29 11.96
C LYS A 3 -12.34 -1.19 12.16
N ASN A 4 -12.39 -0.53 13.32
CA ASN A 4 -11.57 0.61 13.71
C ASN A 4 -10.32 0.29 14.55
N ASP A 5 -9.94 -0.97 14.78
CA ASP A 5 -8.78 -1.30 15.64
C ASP A 5 -7.62 -1.98 14.92
N SER A 6 -7.80 -2.34 13.64
CA SER A 6 -6.70 -2.89 12.84
C SER A 6 -5.62 -1.83 12.61
N ILE A 7 -4.49 -1.99 13.29
CA ILE A 7 -3.33 -1.10 13.18
C ILE A 7 -2.83 -1.06 11.72
N VAL A 8 -2.78 -2.22 11.06
CA VAL A 8 -2.37 -2.31 9.65
C VAL A 8 -3.32 -1.57 8.73
N TYR A 9 -4.64 -1.63 8.97
CA TYR A 9 -5.61 -0.87 8.18
C TYR A 9 -5.47 0.64 8.39
N LYS A 10 -5.32 1.11 9.63
CA LYS A 10 -5.11 2.53 9.93
C LYS A 10 -3.88 3.08 9.22
N LYS A 11 -2.76 2.35 9.24
CA LYS A 11 -1.53 2.73 8.54
C LYS A 11 -1.74 2.73 7.03
N ALA A 12 -2.34 1.68 6.47
CA ALA A 12 -2.61 1.60 5.04
C ALA A 12 -3.53 2.74 4.57
N PHE A 13 -4.57 3.08 5.33
CA PHE A 13 -5.46 4.18 4.98
C PHE A 13 -4.74 5.53 4.99
N LYS A 14 -3.93 5.82 6.01
CA LYS A 14 -3.09 7.03 6.06
C LYS A 14 -2.13 7.07 4.86
N PHE A 15 -1.51 5.94 4.53
CA PHE A 15 -0.64 5.83 3.37
C PHE A 15 -1.38 6.07 2.04
N SER A 16 -2.59 5.51 1.87
CA SER A 16 -3.42 5.77 0.68
C SER A 16 -3.76 7.25 0.51
N VAL A 17 -4.00 7.99 1.60
CA VAL A 17 -4.17 9.46 1.54
C VAL A 17 -2.89 10.15 1.04
N ARG A 18 -1.71 9.70 1.46
CA ARG A 18 -0.43 10.24 0.95
C ARG A 18 -0.24 9.92 -0.53
N ILE A 19 -0.61 8.72 -0.97
CA ILE A 19 -0.57 8.32 -2.39
C ILE A 19 -1.47 9.22 -3.24
N VAL A 20 -2.70 9.52 -2.80
CA VAL A 20 -3.60 10.43 -3.52
C VAL A 20 -2.99 11.83 -3.64
N LYS A 21 -2.35 12.34 -2.58
CA LYS A 21 -1.65 13.63 -2.64
C LYS A 21 -0.45 13.61 -3.59
N LEU A 22 0.35 12.54 -3.56
CA LEU A 22 1.49 12.35 -4.44
C LEU A 22 1.04 12.23 -5.92
N TYR A 23 -0.05 11.52 -6.18
CA TYR A 23 -0.64 11.44 -7.52
C TYR A 23 -0.99 12.83 -8.08
N ARG A 24 -1.64 13.68 -7.26
CA ARG A 24 -1.94 15.06 -7.66
C ARG A 24 -0.68 15.85 -7.98
N TYR A 25 0.35 15.75 -7.14
CA TYR A 25 1.65 16.38 -7.39
C TYR A 25 2.29 15.89 -8.71
N LEU A 26 2.34 14.58 -8.93
CA LEU A 26 2.90 14.01 -10.16
C LEU A 26 2.15 14.50 -11.41
N ARG A 27 0.82 14.53 -11.35
CA ARG A 27 -0.03 14.98 -12.45
C ARG A 27 0.10 16.48 -12.71
N ASP A 28 -0.06 17.28 -11.66
CA ASP A 28 -0.28 18.72 -11.78
C ASP A 28 1.06 19.47 -11.90
N GLU A 29 2.11 19.05 -11.20
CA GLU A 29 3.43 19.70 -11.19
C GLU A 29 4.43 19.02 -12.13
N LYS A 30 4.53 17.69 -12.06
CA LYS A 30 5.51 16.92 -12.87
C LYS A 30 5.01 16.57 -14.27
N LYS A 31 3.71 16.75 -14.52
CA LYS A 31 3.03 16.33 -15.77
C LYS A 31 3.27 14.85 -16.11
N GLU A 32 3.45 14.02 -15.08
CA GLU A 32 3.57 12.56 -15.21
C GLU A 32 2.19 11.93 -14.97
N TYR A 33 1.66 11.23 -15.97
CA TYR A 33 0.30 10.71 -15.95
C TYR A 33 0.24 9.19 -15.86
N THR A 34 1.17 8.50 -16.53
CA THR A 34 1.12 7.06 -16.73
C THR A 34 1.57 6.33 -15.47
N LEU A 35 2.77 6.65 -14.98
CA LEU A 35 3.32 6.08 -13.75
C LEU A 35 2.51 6.54 -12.54
N ALA A 36 2.06 7.80 -12.55
CA ALA A 36 1.21 8.34 -11.50
C ALA A 36 -0.09 7.54 -11.35
N LYS A 37 -0.72 7.13 -12.45
CA LYS A 37 -1.94 6.30 -12.42
C LYS A 37 -1.67 4.89 -11.91
N GLN A 38 -0.54 4.28 -12.27
CA GLN A 38 -0.14 2.96 -11.74
C GLN A 38 0.12 3.01 -10.23
N LEU A 39 0.84 4.03 -9.77
CA LEU A 39 1.11 4.28 -8.35
C LEU A 39 -0.19 4.52 -7.58
N LEU A 40 -1.11 5.33 -8.12
CA LEU A 40 -2.40 5.61 -7.49
C LEU A 40 -3.21 4.33 -7.30
N ARG A 41 -3.30 3.51 -8.36
CA ARG A 41 -4.06 2.25 -8.33
C ARG A 41 -3.51 1.30 -7.28
N SER A 42 -2.22 0.99 -7.36
CA SER A 42 -1.57 0.06 -6.43
C SER A 42 -1.60 0.56 -4.99
N GLY A 43 -1.19 1.82 -4.73
CA GLY A 43 -1.09 2.36 -3.38
C GLY A 43 -2.42 2.55 -2.65
N THR A 44 -3.53 2.73 -3.38
CA THR A 44 -4.88 2.78 -2.78
C THR A 44 -5.51 1.39 -2.64
N SER A 45 -5.14 0.44 -3.51
CA SER A 45 -5.60 -0.96 -3.48
C SER A 45 -5.18 -1.70 -2.21
N ILE A 46 -4.03 -1.33 -1.60
CA ILE A 46 -3.54 -1.93 -0.34
C ILE A 46 -4.61 -1.85 0.76
N GLY A 47 -5.06 -0.63 1.07
CA GLY A 47 -6.04 -0.37 2.12
C GLY A 47 -7.43 -0.90 1.79
N ALA A 48 -7.81 -0.86 0.51
CA ALA A 48 -9.07 -1.43 0.03
C ALA A 48 -9.15 -2.94 0.29
N ASN A 49 -8.13 -3.70 -0.13
CA ASN A 49 -8.08 -5.15 0.07
C ASN A 49 -7.96 -5.53 1.55
N ILE A 50 -7.23 -4.76 2.38
CA ILE A 50 -7.22 -5.00 3.84
C ILE A 50 -8.63 -4.88 4.39
N ARG A 51 -9.38 -3.84 3.99
CA ARG A 51 -10.76 -3.64 4.45
C ARG A 51 -11.67 -4.80 4.02
N GLU A 52 -11.56 -5.25 2.77
CA GLU A 52 -12.31 -6.41 2.30
C GLU A 52 -11.96 -7.67 3.08
N GLY A 53 -10.69 -7.94 3.33
CA GLY A 53 -10.26 -9.10 4.12
C GLY A 53 -10.78 -9.07 5.55
N LEU A 54 -10.81 -7.90 6.20
CA LEU A 54 -11.37 -7.73 7.55
C LEU A 54 -12.89 -7.99 7.62
N GLU A 55 -13.60 -7.82 6.51
CA GLU A 55 -15.03 -8.11 6.36
C GLU A 55 -15.28 -9.49 5.72
N GLY A 56 -14.21 -10.24 5.44
CA GLY A 56 -14.28 -11.52 4.75
C GLY A 56 -15.01 -12.59 5.56
N GLN A 57 -15.70 -13.47 4.87
CA GLN A 57 -16.56 -14.49 5.49
C GLN A 57 -15.78 -15.66 6.09
N SER A 58 -14.50 -15.81 5.73
CA SER A 58 -13.67 -16.91 6.19
C SER A 58 -12.21 -16.49 6.37
N LYS A 59 -11.46 -17.31 7.12
CA LYS A 59 -10.02 -17.13 7.26
C LYS A 59 -9.26 -17.26 5.94
N LYS A 60 -9.73 -18.13 5.03
CA LYS A 60 -9.15 -18.26 3.67
C LYS A 60 -9.33 -16.98 2.87
N ASP A 61 -10.51 -16.36 2.95
CA ASP A 61 -10.81 -15.09 2.30
C ASP A 61 -9.95 -13.94 2.88
N PHE A 62 -9.84 -13.86 4.20
CA PHE A 62 -8.91 -12.93 4.87
C PHE A 62 -7.47 -13.08 4.36
N ILE A 63 -6.94 -14.31 4.31
CA ILE A 63 -5.59 -14.59 3.81
C ILE A 63 -5.45 -14.20 2.34
N ALA A 64 -6.44 -14.50 1.50
CA ALA A 64 -6.42 -14.16 0.08
C ALA A 64 -6.35 -12.65 -0.12
N LYS A 65 -7.23 -11.89 0.54
CA LYS A 65 -7.28 -10.43 0.45
C LYS A 65 -6.01 -9.76 0.98
N LEU A 66 -5.47 -10.20 2.11
CA LEU A 66 -4.20 -9.65 2.62
C LEU A 66 -3.00 -10.03 1.73
N SER A 67 -3.05 -11.17 1.04
CA SER A 67 -2.02 -11.54 0.06
C SER A 67 -2.05 -10.60 -1.14
N ILE A 68 -3.25 -10.18 -1.59
CA ILE A 68 -3.39 -9.14 -2.62
C ILE A 68 -2.82 -7.81 -2.10
N SER A 69 -3.17 -7.39 -0.89
CA SER A 69 -2.60 -6.16 -0.29
C SER A 69 -1.07 -6.18 -0.23
N LEU A 70 -0.45 -7.33 0.07
CA LEU A 70 1.01 -7.46 0.09
C LEU A 70 1.62 -7.30 -1.31
N LYS A 71 1.00 -7.89 -2.33
CA LYS A 71 1.41 -7.71 -3.73
C LYS A 71 1.33 -6.24 -4.15
N GLU A 72 0.21 -5.59 -3.86
CA GLU A 72 -0.01 -4.18 -4.17
C GLU A 72 0.98 -3.27 -3.43
N ALA A 73 1.37 -3.64 -2.21
CA ALA A 73 2.37 -2.90 -1.45
C ALA A 73 3.76 -2.98 -2.10
N ALA A 74 4.19 -4.17 -2.54
CA ALA A 74 5.43 -4.34 -3.26
C ALA A 74 5.42 -3.62 -4.62
N GLU A 75 4.30 -3.66 -5.35
CA GLU A 75 4.14 -2.91 -6.60
C GLU A 75 4.21 -1.39 -6.36
N THR A 76 3.62 -0.90 -5.27
CA THR A 76 3.69 0.51 -4.90
C THR A 76 5.10 0.96 -4.57
N GLU A 77 5.86 0.15 -3.82
CA GLU A 77 7.27 0.40 -3.51
C GLU A 77 8.10 0.49 -4.80
N TYR A 78 7.91 -0.47 -5.72
CA TYR A 78 8.55 -0.44 -7.04
C TYR A 78 8.28 0.85 -7.81
N TRP A 79 7.02 1.31 -7.86
CA TRP A 79 6.70 2.56 -8.55
C TRP A 79 7.34 3.79 -7.92
N LEU A 80 7.43 3.84 -6.58
CA LEU A 80 8.14 4.92 -5.89
C LEU A 80 9.62 4.92 -6.23
N GLU A 81 10.26 3.74 -6.23
CA GLU A 81 11.66 3.60 -6.61
C GLU A 81 11.92 3.96 -8.06
N LEU A 82 11.05 3.55 -8.99
CA LEU A 82 11.18 3.87 -10.41
C LEU A 82 11.07 5.38 -10.66
N LEU A 83 10.11 6.05 -10.00
CA LEU A 83 9.95 7.51 -10.10
C LEU A 83 11.16 8.27 -9.55
N ILE A 84 11.82 7.73 -8.52
CA ILE A 84 13.08 8.28 -7.98
C ILE A 84 14.22 8.05 -8.97
N ALA A 85 14.38 6.82 -9.46
CA ALA A 85 15.45 6.45 -10.39
C ALA A 85 15.34 7.15 -11.76
N SER A 86 14.14 7.64 -12.10
CA SER A 86 13.87 8.41 -13.32
C SER A 86 13.92 9.94 -13.08
N ASP A 87 14.45 10.39 -11.95
CA ASP A 87 14.59 11.80 -11.55
C ASP A 87 13.26 12.60 -11.48
N ILE A 88 12.11 11.92 -11.51
CA ILE A 88 10.79 12.55 -11.39
C ILE A 88 10.55 12.96 -9.94
N LEU A 89 10.92 12.10 -8.99
CA LEU A 89 10.82 12.34 -7.56
C LEU A 89 12.19 12.45 -6.91
N ASP A 90 12.31 13.44 -6.03
CA ASP A 90 13.45 13.54 -5.12
C ASP A 90 13.25 12.56 -3.96
N ARG A 91 14.19 11.64 -3.80
CA ARG A 91 14.20 10.64 -2.71
C ARG A 91 13.96 11.29 -1.35
N GLN A 92 14.62 12.42 -1.06
CA GLN A 92 14.51 13.07 0.24
C GLN A 92 13.08 13.49 0.57
N LYS A 93 12.30 13.87 -0.45
CA LYS A 93 10.89 14.28 -0.30
C LYS A 93 9.93 13.11 -0.06
N VAL A 94 10.35 11.89 -0.40
CA VAL A 94 9.52 10.69 -0.29
C VAL A 94 10.09 9.62 0.65
N THR A 95 11.18 9.90 1.36
CA THR A 95 11.78 8.99 2.36
C THR A 95 10.75 8.43 3.34
N LEU A 96 9.93 9.30 3.93
CA LEU A 96 8.87 8.87 4.85
C LEU A 96 7.79 8.01 4.17
N MET A 97 7.59 8.11 2.85
CA MET A 97 6.66 7.21 2.12
C MET A 97 7.29 5.84 1.90
N LEU A 98 8.59 5.79 1.61
CA LEU A 98 9.35 4.54 1.49
C LEU A 98 9.39 3.78 2.83
N GLU A 99 9.57 4.49 3.93
CA GLU A 99 9.51 3.90 5.27
C GLU A 99 8.12 3.32 5.59
N ASP A 100 7.06 4.10 5.32
CA ASP A 100 5.68 3.65 5.52
C ASP A 100 5.34 2.40 4.72
N ILE A 101 5.72 2.33 3.43
CA ILE A 101 5.41 1.16 2.59
C ILE A 101 6.22 -0.06 3.02
N SER A 102 7.49 0.11 3.38
CA SER A 102 8.33 -0.97 3.91
C SER A 102 7.76 -1.52 5.23
N GLU A 103 7.27 -0.65 6.10
CA GLU A 103 6.59 -1.05 7.34
C GLU A 103 5.31 -1.85 7.02
N LEU A 104 4.47 -1.38 6.08
CA LEU A 104 3.26 -2.09 5.66
C LEU A 104 3.57 -3.48 5.11
N ILE A 105 4.59 -3.63 4.27
CA ILE A 105 5.05 -4.92 3.73
C ILE A 105 5.43 -5.88 4.87
N LYS A 106 6.22 -5.40 5.85
CA LYS A 106 6.62 -6.21 7.01
C LYS A 106 5.43 -6.65 7.85
N MET A 107 4.50 -5.73 8.13
CA MET A 107 3.28 -6.01 8.88
C MET A 107 2.40 -7.05 8.17
N LEU A 108 2.12 -6.85 6.87
CA LEU A 108 1.32 -7.76 6.07
C LEU A 108 1.95 -9.15 6.00
N THR A 109 3.27 -9.21 5.80
CA THR A 109 4.02 -10.48 5.79
C THR A 109 3.88 -11.23 7.12
N SER A 110 4.04 -10.54 8.26
CA SER A 110 3.92 -11.13 9.59
C SER A 110 2.50 -11.67 9.85
N ILE A 111 1.48 -10.88 9.50
CA ILE A 111 0.07 -11.27 9.64
C ILE A 111 -0.23 -12.50 8.79
N LEU A 112 0.21 -12.53 7.53
CA LEU A 112 -0.01 -13.66 6.62
C LEU A 112 0.68 -14.94 7.11
N LYS A 113 1.94 -14.85 7.55
CA LYS A 113 2.68 -16.00 8.12
C LYS A 113 1.93 -16.60 9.31
N THR A 114 1.52 -15.75 10.24
CA THR A 114 0.77 -16.18 11.44
C THR A 114 -0.60 -16.77 11.09
N SER A 115 -1.29 -16.16 10.14
CA SER A 115 -2.63 -16.61 9.72
C SER A 115 -2.57 -17.97 9.03
N LYS A 116 -1.59 -18.20 8.15
CA LYS A 116 -1.40 -19.47 7.44
C LYS A 116 -0.99 -20.62 8.35
N ARG A 117 -0.14 -20.38 9.35
CA ARG A 117 0.28 -21.43 10.31
C ARG A 117 -0.88 -21.96 11.16
N ASN A 118 -1.87 -21.12 11.40
CA ASN A 118 -3.03 -21.43 12.23
C ASN A 118 -4.23 -21.92 11.39
N THR A 119 -4.01 -22.39 10.16
CA THR A 119 -5.02 -22.92 9.23
C THR A 119 -4.75 -24.40 9.01
#